data_AF-A0A958IEP5-F1
#
_entry.id   AF-A0A958IEP5-F1
#
_cell.length_a   1.000
_cell.length_b   1.000
_cell.length_c   1.000
_cell.angle_alpha   90.00
_cell.angle_beta   90.00
_cell.angle_gamma   90.00
#
_symmetry.space_group_name_H-M   'P 1'
#
loop_
_entity.id
_entity.type
_entity.pdbx_description
1 polymer ?
#
loop_
_entity_poly.entity_id
_entity_poly.type
_entity_poly.pdbx_seq_one_letter_code
_entity_poly.pdbx_strand_id
1 'polypeptide(L)'
;MRLFILAAGVGSRLFPLTKDKPKSLIDLGDGTTLLDRQIKNAVSCDSISEVVVITGYKSEQIDKKIKQYKERIKIKTLYNPYYEISNNLMSLWVANSLMKKSDFLISNGDNLYKPGLYDKIIAEAPKSTIQITLDHKDHYDEDDMKIQFDDDNRIMRIHKDIPLKKSRAESVGLVIVKGKKKRKLFI
;
A
#
# COMPACT_ATOMS: atom_id res chain seq x y z
N MET A 1 14.35 4.04 4.65
CA MET A 1 13.59 3.79 3.40
C MET A 1 12.25 4.52 3.46
N ARG A 2 11.47 4.56 2.37
CA ARG A 2 10.16 5.24 2.32
C ARG A 2 8.99 4.27 2.39
N LEU A 3 7.86 4.72 2.93
CA LEU A 3 6.57 4.04 2.78
C LEU A 3 5.64 4.90 1.90
N PHE A 4 5.13 4.32 0.82
CA PHE A 4 4.08 4.91 0.00
C PHE A 4 2.73 4.30 0.38
N ILE A 5 1.75 5.11 0.74
CA ILE A 5 0.38 4.67 1.07
C ILE A 5 -0.57 5.15 -0.03
N LEU A 6 -1.21 4.23 -0.73
CA LEU A 6 -2.15 4.52 -1.82
C LEU A 6 -3.55 4.81 -1.27
N ALA A 7 -3.91 6.08 -1.14
CA ALA A 7 -5.15 6.52 -0.51
C ALA A 7 -5.97 7.49 -1.40
N ALA A 8 -5.83 7.37 -2.72
CA ALA A 8 -6.47 8.28 -3.67
C ALA A 8 -7.92 7.91 -4.04
N GLY A 9 -8.29 6.64 -3.84
CA GLY A 9 -9.57 6.10 -4.32
C GLY A 9 -10.79 6.59 -3.54
N VAL A 10 -11.91 6.71 -4.25
CA VAL A 10 -13.22 7.10 -3.70
C VAL A 10 -13.78 6.04 -2.74
N GLY A 11 -13.54 4.76 -3.01
CA GLY A 11 -14.08 3.67 -2.20
C GLY A 11 -15.60 3.54 -2.31
N SER A 12 -16.17 3.75 -3.50
CA SER A 12 -17.62 3.79 -3.76
C SER A 12 -18.40 2.54 -3.31
N ARG A 13 -17.75 1.38 -3.28
CA ARG A 13 -18.32 0.12 -2.78
C ARG A 13 -18.76 0.17 -1.31
N LEU A 14 -18.23 1.12 -0.54
CA LEU A 14 -18.57 1.31 0.88
C LEU A 14 -19.54 2.47 1.11
N PHE A 15 -20.20 3.00 0.08
CA PHE A 15 -21.25 3.99 0.31
C PHE A 15 -22.37 3.42 1.21
N PRO A 16 -22.90 4.23 2.15
CA PRO A 16 -22.64 5.67 2.33
C PRO A 16 -21.41 6.04 3.16
N LEU A 17 -20.67 5.09 3.75
CA LEU A 17 -19.58 5.35 4.69
C LEU A 17 -18.45 6.22 4.11
N THR A 18 -18.16 6.06 2.82
CA THR A 18 -17.10 6.79 2.09
C THR A 18 -17.63 7.95 1.26
N LYS A 19 -18.93 8.27 1.34
CA LYS A 19 -19.53 9.35 0.54
C LYS A 19 -18.97 10.73 0.88
N ASP A 20 -18.54 10.92 2.14
CA ASP A 20 -18.05 12.20 2.63
C ASP A 20 -16.64 12.16 3.20
N LYS A 21 -15.96 11.02 3.09
CA LYS A 21 -14.59 10.83 3.57
C LYS A 21 -13.84 9.79 2.74
N PRO A 22 -12.50 9.92 2.58
CA PRO A 22 -11.67 8.87 2.00
C PRO A 22 -11.79 7.56 2.79
N LYS A 23 -11.73 6.41 2.09
CA LYS A 23 -11.76 5.08 2.74
C LYS A 23 -10.70 4.95 3.84
N SER A 24 -9.50 5.47 3.62
CA SER A 24 -8.40 5.46 4.61
C SER A 24 -8.71 6.24 5.90
N LEU A 25 -9.74 7.08 5.92
CA LEU A 25 -10.19 7.84 7.09
C LEU A 25 -11.43 7.24 7.76
N ILE A 26 -11.85 6.03 7.38
CA ILE A 26 -12.86 5.27 8.13
C ILE A 26 -12.32 4.96 9.52
N ASP A 27 -13.16 5.22 10.53
CA ASP A 27 -12.90 4.91 11.94
C ASP A 27 -13.09 3.40 12.21
N LEU A 28 -12.23 2.83 13.04
CA LEU A 28 -12.21 1.41 13.39
C LEU A 28 -13.04 1.08 14.64
N GLY A 29 -13.77 2.06 15.20
CA GLY A 29 -14.61 1.91 16.38
C GLY A 29 -13.93 2.34 17.68
N ASP A 30 -12.65 2.68 17.64
CA ASP A 30 -11.85 3.09 18.79
C ASP A 30 -11.30 4.53 18.67
N GLY A 31 -11.82 5.30 17.72
CA GLY A 31 -11.36 6.66 17.44
C GLY A 31 -10.11 6.73 16.55
N THR A 32 -9.57 5.59 16.10
CA THR A 32 -8.46 5.53 15.15
C THR A 32 -8.93 5.13 13.77
N THR A 33 -8.31 5.71 12.73
CA THR A 33 -8.63 5.37 11.34
C THR A 33 -7.70 4.31 10.77
N LEU A 34 -8.07 3.72 9.62
CA LEU A 34 -7.18 2.87 8.82
C LEU A 34 -5.80 3.53 8.60
N LEU A 35 -5.80 4.81 8.20
CA LEU A 35 -4.59 5.59 8.01
C LEU A 35 -3.80 5.79 9.32
N ASP A 36 -4.46 6.00 10.46
CA ASP A 36 -3.77 6.10 11.75
C ASP A 36 -2.99 4.83 12.07
N ARG A 37 -3.60 3.67 11.85
CA ARG A 37 -2.95 2.38 12.11
C ARG A 37 -1.71 2.19 11.23
N GLN A 38 -1.81 2.51 9.95
CA GLN A 38 -0.66 2.41 9.03
C GLN A 38 0.46 3.41 9.40
N ILE A 39 0.13 4.66 9.74
CA ILE A 39 1.14 5.66 10.12
C ILE A 39 1.78 5.29 11.47
N LYS A 40 1.01 4.85 12.47
CA LYS A 40 1.54 4.41 13.77
C LYS A 40 2.52 3.25 13.61
N ASN A 41 2.18 2.24 12.79
CA ASN A 41 3.09 1.15 12.47
C ASN A 41 4.35 1.62 11.74
N ALA A 42 4.25 2.65 10.89
CA ALA A 42 5.42 3.24 10.23
C ALA A 42 6.30 4.03 11.20
N VAL A 43 5.71 4.77 12.13
CA VAL A 43 6.42 5.51 13.19
C VAL A 43 7.20 4.57 14.11
N SER A 44 6.68 3.36 14.38
CA SER A 44 7.36 2.37 15.21
C SER A 44 8.45 1.57 14.47
N CYS A 45 8.67 1.82 13.18
CA CYS A 45 9.62 1.08 12.36
C CYS A 45 10.81 1.99 12.01
N ASP A 46 11.94 1.79 12.69
CA ASP A 46 13.14 2.64 12.56
C ASP A 46 13.68 2.73 11.12
N SER A 47 13.43 1.69 10.32
CA SER A 47 13.84 1.65 8.92
C SER A 47 13.01 2.57 8.02
N ILE A 48 11.83 3.01 8.43
CA ILE A 48 10.97 3.93 7.66
C ILE A 48 11.24 5.37 8.10
N SER A 49 11.93 6.11 7.23
CA SER A 49 12.34 7.49 7.50
C SER A 49 11.36 8.53 6.96
N GLU A 50 10.49 8.14 6.02
CA GLU A 50 9.52 9.05 5.37
C GLU A 50 8.29 8.29 4.91
N VAL A 51 7.11 8.82 5.22
CA VAL A 51 5.81 8.35 4.73
C VAL A 51 5.29 9.32 3.67
N VAL A 52 4.87 8.79 2.53
CA VAL A 52 4.27 9.55 1.44
C VAL A 52 2.88 8.98 1.19
N VAL A 53 1.84 9.76 1.50
CA VAL A 53 0.46 9.36 1.27
C VAL A 53 0.02 9.89 -0.08
N ILE A 54 -0.28 9.00 -1.03
CA ILE A 54 -0.81 9.40 -2.33
C ILE A 54 -2.31 9.62 -2.17
N THR A 55 -2.74 10.85 -2.38
CA THR A 55 -4.12 11.30 -2.16
C THR A 55 -4.83 11.58 -3.48
N GLY A 56 -6.15 11.73 -3.42
CA GLY A 56 -7.01 12.02 -4.55
C GLY A 56 -8.32 12.54 -4.00
N TYR A 57 -9.32 11.68 -3.96
CA TYR A 57 -10.62 11.98 -3.37
C TYR A 57 -10.52 12.62 -1.98
N LYS A 58 -11.10 13.81 -1.81
CA LYS A 58 -11.15 14.58 -0.55
C LYS A 58 -9.78 14.69 0.15
N SER A 59 -8.73 14.97 -0.63
CA SER A 59 -7.32 15.05 -0.18
C SER A 59 -7.10 15.95 1.03
N GLU A 60 -7.83 17.07 1.15
CA GLU A 60 -7.66 18.02 2.25
C GLU A 60 -7.92 17.39 3.62
N GLN A 61 -8.81 16.38 3.69
CA GLN A 61 -9.06 15.66 4.94
C GLN A 61 -7.85 14.82 5.35
N ILE A 62 -7.16 14.21 4.38
CA ILE A 62 -5.91 13.47 4.64
C ILE A 62 -4.81 14.45 5.05
N ASP A 63 -4.68 15.59 4.36
CA ASP A 63 -3.71 16.64 4.72
C ASP A 63 -3.91 17.11 6.17
N LYS A 64 -5.16 17.32 6.59
CA LYS A 64 -5.50 17.66 7.98
C LYS A 64 -5.12 16.54 8.93
N LYS A 65 -5.45 15.28 8.59
CA LYS A 65 -5.21 14.11 9.43
C LYS A 65 -3.72 13.89 9.69
N ILE A 66 -2.86 14.02 8.68
CA ILE A 66 -1.43 13.70 8.81
C ILE A 66 -0.64 14.74 9.62
N LYS A 67 -1.16 15.96 9.81
CA LYS A 67 -0.47 17.04 10.54
C LYS A 67 -0.03 16.61 11.94
N GLN A 68 -0.83 15.82 12.64
CA GLN A 68 -0.54 15.34 14.00
C GLN A 68 0.69 14.40 14.08
N TYR A 69 1.16 13.88 12.94
CA TYR A 69 2.29 12.94 12.88
C TYR A 69 3.61 13.59 12.44
N LYS A 70 3.60 14.87 12.04
CA LYS A 70 4.78 15.54 11.48
C LYS A 70 5.97 15.64 12.44
N GLU A 71 5.70 15.71 13.75
CA GLU A 71 6.74 15.71 14.79
C GLU A 71 7.31 14.32 15.07
N ARG A 72 6.66 13.25 14.59
CA ARG A 72 7.06 11.86 14.85
C ARG A 72 7.76 11.21 13.66
N ILE A 73 7.40 11.61 12.45
CA ILE A 73 7.98 11.08 11.21
C ILE A 73 7.83 12.10 10.09
N LYS A 74 8.79 12.13 9.17
CA LYS A 74 8.65 12.91 7.94
C LYS A 74 7.47 12.37 7.14
N ILE A 75 6.39 13.12 7.08
CA ILE A 75 5.17 12.73 6.35
C ILE A 75 4.68 13.84 5.43
N LYS A 76 4.29 13.45 4.21
CA LYS A 76 3.71 14.37 3.23
C LYS A 76 2.68 13.67 2.35
N THR A 77 1.90 14.47 1.65
CA THR A 77 0.97 14.00 0.62
C THR A 77 1.52 14.22 -0.79
N LEU A 78 1.05 13.41 -1.73
CA LEU A 78 1.17 13.65 -3.18
C LEU A 78 -0.20 13.47 -3.81
N TYR A 79 -0.70 14.51 -4.46
CA TYR A 79 -2.02 14.48 -5.09
C TYR A 79 -1.97 13.83 -6.47
N ASN A 80 -2.80 12.82 -6.69
CA ASN A 80 -3.09 12.27 -8.00
C ASN A 80 -4.30 13.00 -8.60
N PRO A 81 -4.14 13.90 -9.58
CA PRO A 81 -5.24 14.64 -10.19
C PRO A 81 -6.16 13.74 -11.05
N TYR A 82 -5.73 12.53 -11.39
CA TYR A 82 -6.48 11.60 -12.22
C TYR A 82 -7.23 10.55 -11.40
N TYR A 83 -7.38 10.74 -10.09
CA TYR A 83 -7.90 9.69 -9.19
C TYR A 83 -9.31 9.18 -9.56
N GLU A 84 -10.14 9.97 -10.24
CA GLU A 84 -11.50 9.58 -10.66
C GLU A 84 -11.52 8.65 -11.88
N ILE A 85 -10.52 8.78 -12.75
CA ILE A 85 -10.46 8.07 -14.04
C ILE A 85 -9.28 7.09 -14.15
N SER A 86 -8.52 6.93 -13.07
CA SER A 86 -7.32 6.09 -13.03
C SER A 86 -7.33 5.15 -11.83
N ASN A 87 -6.35 4.26 -11.77
CA ASN A 87 -6.20 3.27 -10.72
C ASN A 87 -4.90 3.46 -9.91
N ASN A 88 -4.57 2.47 -9.08
CA ASN A 88 -3.37 2.48 -8.24
C ASN A 88 -2.07 2.66 -9.02
N LEU A 89 -1.99 2.25 -10.29
CA LEU A 89 -0.81 2.42 -11.12
C LEU A 89 -0.50 3.89 -11.39
N MET A 90 -1.53 4.70 -11.71
CA MET A 90 -1.34 6.13 -11.89
C MET A 90 -0.96 6.82 -10.58
N SER A 91 -1.57 6.39 -9.47
CA SER A 91 -1.21 6.89 -8.13
C SER A 91 0.27 6.61 -7.81
N LEU A 92 0.78 5.42 -8.15
CA LEU A 92 2.21 5.11 -8.06
C LEU A 92 3.06 5.95 -9.01
N TRP A 93 2.61 6.16 -10.24
CA TRP A 93 3.34 6.94 -11.24
C TRP A 93 3.60 8.38 -10.79
N VAL A 94 2.64 9.02 -10.10
CA VAL A 94 2.82 10.36 -9.50
C VAL A 94 3.99 10.38 -8.52
N ALA A 95 4.29 9.26 -7.85
CA ALA A 95 5.40 9.12 -6.91
C ALA A 95 6.73 8.65 -7.56
N ASN A 96 6.78 8.42 -8.87
CA ASN A 96 7.92 7.87 -9.61
C ASN A 96 9.27 8.53 -9.26
N SER A 97 9.31 9.87 -9.26
CA SER A 97 10.54 10.63 -8.99
C SER A 97 11.08 10.39 -7.57
N LEU A 98 10.20 10.12 -6.60
CA LEU A 98 10.59 9.78 -5.23
C LEU A 98 11.01 8.32 -5.10
N MET A 99 10.33 7.40 -5.80
CA MET A 99 10.65 5.96 -5.80
C MET A 99 12.06 5.68 -6.35
N LYS A 100 12.56 6.48 -7.31
CA LYS A 100 13.93 6.35 -7.82
C LYS A 100 15.01 6.61 -6.75
N LYS A 101 14.72 7.48 -5.78
CA LYS A 101 15.72 8.06 -4.86
C LYS A 101 16.06 7.19 -3.65
N SER A 102 15.17 6.29 -3.21
CA SER A 102 15.39 5.47 -2.02
C SER A 102 14.61 4.17 -2.13
N ASP A 103 15.04 3.11 -1.43
CA ASP A 103 14.24 1.90 -1.25
C ASP A 103 12.87 2.23 -0.64
N PHE A 104 11.88 1.40 -0.92
CA PHE A 104 10.52 1.71 -0.51
C PHE A 104 9.63 0.49 -0.29
N LEU A 105 8.62 0.73 0.54
CA LEU A 105 7.40 -0.07 0.67
C LEU A 105 6.25 0.64 -0.04
N ILE A 106 5.30 -0.13 -0.59
CA ILE A 106 4.00 0.35 -1.08
C ILE A 106 2.91 -0.39 -0.31
N SER A 107 1.94 0.32 0.22
CA SER A 107 0.77 -0.22 0.90
C SER A 107 -0.51 0.35 0.32
N ASN A 108 -1.53 -0.49 0.14
CA ASN A 108 -2.89 0.00 -0.09
C ASN A 108 -3.43 0.71 1.16
N GLY A 109 -4.06 1.87 0.99
CA GLY A 109 -4.52 2.74 2.09
C GLY A 109 -5.72 2.20 2.87
N ASP A 110 -6.30 1.10 2.43
CA ASP A 110 -7.41 0.40 3.07
C ASP A 110 -7.02 -0.88 3.80
N ASN A 111 -5.72 -1.22 3.82
CA ASN A 111 -5.21 -2.37 4.54
C ASN A 111 -4.93 -2.08 6.02
N LEU A 112 -5.01 -3.13 6.84
CA LEU A 112 -4.57 -3.16 8.23
C LEU A 112 -3.50 -4.22 8.41
N TYR A 113 -2.49 -3.88 9.20
CA TYR A 113 -1.38 -4.78 9.51
C TYR A 113 -1.16 -4.86 11.01
N LYS A 114 -0.74 -6.04 11.46
CA LYS A 114 -0.26 -6.22 12.83
C LYS A 114 0.97 -5.31 13.07
N PRO A 115 1.13 -4.76 14.28
CA PRO A 115 2.35 -4.04 14.66
C PRO A 115 3.60 -4.88 14.38
N GLY A 116 4.69 -4.25 13.95
CA GLY A 116 5.96 -4.90 13.63
C GLY A 116 6.03 -5.61 12.26
N LEU A 117 4.95 -5.65 11.47
CA LEU A 117 4.98 -6.29 10.15
C LEU A 117 6.00 -5.64 9.20
N TYR A 118 6.11 -4.31 9.22
CA TYR A 118 7.07 -3.60 8.37
C TYR A 118 8.51 -3.96 8.71
N ASP A 119 8.86 -4.01 10.00
CA ASP A 119 10.19 -4.42 10.47
C ASP A 119 10.53 -5.81 9.98
N LYS A 120 9.59 -6.76 10.14
CA LYS A 120 9.76 -8.14 9.69
C LYS A 120 10.06 -8.22 8.19
N ILE A 121 9.23 -7.58 7.36
CA ILE A 121 9.40 -7.60 5.89
C ILE A 121 10.73 -6.97 5.49
N ILE A 122 11.10 -5.85 6.10
CA ILE A 122 12.34 -5.14 5.76
C ILE A 122 13.57 -5.98 6.12
N ALA A 123 13.55 -6.66 7.27
CA ALA A 123 14.62 -7.50 7.77
C ALA A 123 14.81 -8.77 6.93
N GLU A 124 13.72 -9.42 6.53
CA GLU A 124 13.75 -10.65 5.73
C GLU A 124 14.03 -10.39 4.24
N ALA A 125 13.72 -9.18 3.74
CA ALA A 125 13.90 -8.86 2.33
C ALA A 125 15.38 -8.77 1.92
N PRO A 126 15.79 -9.46 0.83
CA PRO A 126 17.14 -9.36 0.28
C PRO A 126 17.57 -7.92 -0.02
N LYS A 127 18.88 -7.67 -0.02
CA LYS A 127 19.44 -6.32 -0.30
C LYS A 127 19.02 -5.75 -1.65
N SER A 128 18.70 -6.60 -2.64
CA SER A 128 18.15 -6.17 -3.92
C SER A 128 16.99 -7.06 -4.35
N THR A 129 15.77 -6.54 -4.32
CA THR A 129 14.56 -7.33 -4.55
C THR A 129 13.37 -6.48 -5.05
N ILE A 130 12.41 -7.16 -5.67
CA ILE A 130 11.02 -6.71 -5.85
C ILE A 130 10.19 -7.87 -5.32
N GLN A 131 9.49 -7.68 -4.21
CA GLN A 131 8.72 -8.71 -3.54
C GLN A 131 7.34 -8.17 -3.17
N ILE A 132 6.34 -9.05 -3.26
CA ILE A 132 4.98 -8.79 -2.81
C ILE A 132 4.67 -9.70 -1.63
N THR A 133 3.83 -9.25 -0.71
CA THR A 133 3.34 -10.07 0.40
C THR A 133 2.15 -10.92 -0.05
N LEU A 134 2.19 -12.19 0.34
CA LEU A 134 1.18 -13.18 -0.02
C LEU A 134 0.37 -13.59 1.21
N ASP A 135 -0.90 -13.90 1.00
CA ASP A 135 -1.73 -14.62 1.96
C ASP A 135 -2.25 -15.93 1.37
N HIS A 136 -2.35 -16.94 2.23
CA HIS A 136 -2.79 -18.28 1.90
C HIS A 136 -4.07 -18.57 2.66
N LYS A 137 -5.18 -18.75 1.92
CA LYS A 137 -6.51 -18.97 2.46
C LYS A 137 -7.03 -20.32 2.02
N ASP A 138 -7.93 -20.90 2.81
CA ASP A 138 -8.65 -22.13 2.43
C ASP A 138 -9.66 -21.86 1.30
N HIS A 139 -10.20 -20.64 1.24
CA HIS A 139 -11.17 -20.19 0.25
C HIS A 139 -10.80 -18.78 -0.24
N TYR A 140 -10.94 -18.55 -1.54
CA TYR A 140 -10.74 -17.24 -2.16
C TYR A 140 -12.05 -16.75 -2.79
N ASP A 141 -12.28 -15.45 -2.70
CA ASP A 141 -13.44 -14.77 -3.28
C ASP A 141 -13.11 -14.14 -4.65
N GLU A 142 -14.12 -13.56 -5.31
CA GLU A 142 -13.95 -12.97 -6.64
C GLU A 142 -13.12 -11.68 -6.61
N ASP A 143 -13.10 -10.94 -5.49
CA ASP A 143 -12.39 -9.66 -5.39
C ASP A 143 -10.88 -9.86 -5.13
N ASP A 144 -10.50 -11.02 -4.60
CA ASP A 144 -9.11 -11.39 -4.32
C ASP A 144 -8.21 -11.31 -5.56
N MET A 145 -7.06 -10.63 -5.40
CA MET A 145 -5.98 -10.55 -6.38
C MET A 145 -5.15 -11.83 -6.34
N LYS A 146 -5.70 -12.88 -6.95
CA LYS A 146 -5.13 -14.24 -7.03
C LYS A 146 -3.81 -14.27 -7.79
N ILE A 147 -3.00 -15.28 -7.48
CA ILE A 147 -1.64 -15.42 -8.02
C ILE A 147 -1.44 -16.78 -8.67
N GLN A 148 -0.85 -16.75 -9.86
CA GLN A 148 -0.36 -17.94 -10.55
C GLN A 148 1.17 -17.99 -10.46
N PHE A 149 1.68 -19.16 -10.12
CA PHE A 149 3.11 -19.45 -10.02
C PHE A 149 3.58 -20.33 -11.19
N ASP A 150 4.87 -20.27 -11.50
CA ASP A 150 5.58 -21.33 -12.25
C ASP A 150 6.03 -22.46 -11.31
N ASP A 151 6.66 -23.50 -11.88
CA ASP A 151 7.16 -24.66 -11.13
C ASP A 151 8.31 -24.30 -10.16
N ASP A 152 8.96 -23.16 -10.37
CA ASP A 152 10.03 -22.61 -9.52
C ASP A 152 9.49 -21.65 -8.43
N ASN A 153 8.16 -21.61 -8.22
CA ASN A 153 7.46 -20.69 -7.31
C ASN A 153 7.68 -19.19 -7.60
N ARG A 154 7.96 -18.83 -8.85
CA ARG A 154 7.99 -17.43 -9.29
C ARG A 154 6.60 -16.98 -9.71
N ILE A 155 6.29 -15.73 -9.42
CA ILE A 155 5.00 -15.13 -9.79
C ILE A 155 4.97 -14.90 -11.30
N MET A 156 4.03 -15.57 -11.97
CA MET A 156 3.79 -15.43 -13.41
C MET A 156 2.67 -14.43 -13.71
N ARG A 157 1.63 -14.40 -12.86
CA ARG A 157 0.46 -13.54 -13.07
C ARG A 157 -0.23 -13.21 -11.75
N ILE A 158 -0.77 -11.99 -11.66
CA ILE A 158 -1.62 -11.53 -10.56
C ILE A 158 -2.90 -10.96 -11.19
N HIS A 159 -4.05 -11.58 -10.94
CA HIS A 159 -5.33 -11.15 -11.54
C HIS A 159 -6.52 -11.76 -10.80
N LYS A 160 -7.67 -11.08 -10.81
CA LYS A 160 -8.91 -11.57 -10.18
C LYS A 160 -9.46 -12.83 -10.86
N ASP A 161 -9.39 -12.84 -12.19
CA ASP A 161 -9.91 -13.91 -13.06
C ASP A 161 -9.06 -15.20 -13.07
N ILE A 162 -8.02 -15.32 -12.25
CA ILE A 162 -7.28 -16.58 -12.17
C ILE A 162 -8.22 -17.64 -11.57
N PRO A 163 -8.44 -18.79 -12.23
CA PRO A 163 -9.33 -19.81 -11.71
C PRO A 163 -8.91 -20.26 -10.32
N LEU A 164 -9.87 -20.42 -9.39
CA LEU A 164 -9.61 -20.82 -8.00
C LEU A 164 -8.73 -22.08 -7.89
N LYS A 165 -8.97 -23.07 -8.77
CA LYS A 165 -8.19 -24.32 -8.82
C LYS A 165 -6.71 -24.12 -9.19
N LYS A 166 -6.35 -22.96 -9.74
CA LYS A 166 -4.98 -22.61 -10.19
C LYS A 166 -4.30 -21.56 -9.31
N SER A 167 -5.01 -21.00 -8.33
CA SER A 167 -4.46 -20.04 -7.37
C SER A 167 -4.26 -20.71 -6.01
N ARG A 168 -3.13 -20.43 -5.38
CA ARG A 168 -2.84 -20.86 -4.01
C ARG A 168 -2.45 -19.71 -3.10
N ALA A 169 -2.55 -18.47 -3.59
CA ALA A 169 -2.21 -17.28 -2.84
C ALA A 169 -2.95 -16.07 -3.41
N GLU A 170 -3.08 -15.03 -2.60
CA GLU A 170 -3.47 -13.70 -3.04
C GLU A 170 -2.42 -12.65 -2.67
N SER A 171 -2.44 -11.54 -3.38
CA SER A 171 -1.67 -10.36 -2.99
C SER A 171 -2.38 -9.60 -1.87
N VAL A 172 -1.69 -9.44 -0.74
CA VAL A 172 -2.22 -8.68 0.41
C VAL A 172 -2.22 -7.17 0.14
N GLY A 173 -1.46 -6.69 -0.86
CA GLY A 173 -1.36 -5.25 -1.16
C GLY A 173 -0.25 -4.51 -0.41
N LEU A 174 0.79 -5.24 0.02
CA LEU A 174 2.06 -4.69 0.52
C LEU A 174 3.21 -5.18 -0.37
N VAL A 175 4.05 -4.25 -0.82
CA VAL A 175 5.16 -4.51 -1.76
C VAL A 175 6.43 -3.90 -1.22
N ILE A 176 7.56 -4.60 -1.32
CA ILE A 176 8.89 -4.08 -1.00
C ILE A 176 9.79 -4.05 -2.24
N VAL A 177 10.47 -2.93 -2.42
CA VAL A 177 11.46 -2.74 -3.49
C VAL A 177 12.77 -2.22 -2.90
N LYS A 178 13.84 -3.03 -3.04
CA LYS A 178 15.18 -2.70 -2.54
C LYS A 178 16.22 -2.76 -3.65
N GLY A 179 17.19 -1.84 -3.59
CA GLY A 179 18.34 -1.77 -4.48
C GLY A 179 18.11 -0.97 -5.76
N LYS A 180 19.11 -0.16 -6.13
CA LYS A 180 19.05 0.82 -7.24
C LYS A 180 18.60 0.21 -8.57
N LYS A 181 19.10 -0.97 -8.93
CA LYS A 181 18.74 -1.66 -10.20
C LYS A 181 17.27 -2.08 -10.20
N LYS A 182 16.76 -2.61 -9.07
CA LYS A 182 15.37 -3.06 -8.95
C LYS A 182 14.39 -1.89 -8.92
N ARG A 183 14.73 -0.78 -8.24
CA ARG A 183 13.92 0.45 -8.31
C ARG A 183 13.81 1.01 -9.73
N LYS A 184 14.88 0.92 -10.53
CA LYS A 184 14.83 1.30 -11.96
C LYS A 184 14.01 0.34 -12.82
N LEU A 185 13.96 -0.94 -12.47
CA LEU A 185 13.17 -1.94 -13.18
C LEU A 185 11.67 -1.84 -12.84
N PHE A 186 11.35 -1.48 -11.60
CA PHE A 186 9.99 -1.35 -11.11
C PHE A 186 9.23 -0.18 -11.76
N ILE A 187 9.95 0.85 -12.20
CA ILE A 187 9.42 2.11 -12.72
C ILE A 187 9.58 2.16 -14.22
#